data_AF-A0A208ZXP4-F1
#
_entry.id   AF-A0A208ZXP4-F1
#
_cell.length_a   1.000
_cell.length_b   1.000
_cell.length_c   1.000
_cell.angle_alpha   90.00
_cell.angle_beta   90.00
_cell.angle_gamma   90.00
#
_symmetry.space_group_name_H-M   'P 1'
#
loop_
_entity.id
_entity.type
_entity.pdbx_description
1 polymer ?
#
loop_
_entity_poly.entity_id
_entity_poly.type
_entity_poly.pdbx_seq_one_letter_code
_entity_poly.pdbx_strand_id
1 'polypeptide(L)'
;MGIKYKIIHFNINDLGVDINSVKNALSFKSLAWDTNDIKISQLKFLARKFHNDKPVIFQEAQRYLDDRTPPPNIKKLILLLSEEDRQTFYAYKPFRKRSISRFIVKSINNQWEVSNVESPELTNFTQHPDSPSDLRKLKRRFPPMDLATSHSFILKKLIIRFVEMLCECEHERKIKKVEVTCHQMSLIIDNTMNSACNSPEGLHQDGSDYIVSALVIDKYNIDSGTSKLYCTEREEFIKSHTLNCGEGLFHIDRNSTIWHKVTPIKLKEPSIKIGYRNILGFDFNYIQ
;
A
#
# COMPACT_ATOMS: atom_id res chain seq x y z
N MET A 1 28.96 -6.13 -10.63
CA MET A 1 28.00 -5.57 -11.61
C MET A 1 26.80 -5.02 -10.86
N GLY A 2 26.59 -3.70 -10.90
CA GLY A 2 25.58 -3.01 -10.08
C GLY A 2 24.14 -3.28 -10.48
N ILE A 3 23.21 -2.90 -9.61
CA ILE A 3 21.78 -2.86 -9.91
C ILE A 3 21.57 -1.80 -11.00
N LYS A 4 20.88 -2.15 -12.10
CA LYS A 4 20.64 -1.27 -13.25
C LYS A 4 19.81 -0.03 -12.88
N TYR A 5 19.04 -0.10 -11.79
CA TYR A 5 18.03 0.88 -11.42
C TYR A 5 18.39 1.65 -10.15
N LYS A 6 18.10 2.95 -10.14
CA LYS A 6 18.36 3.84 -9.00
C LYS A 6 17.30 3.58 -7.91
N ILE A 7 17.76 3.17 -6.73
CA ILE A 7 16.94 3.08 -5.52
C ILE A 7 17.33 4.26 -4.63
N ILE A 8 16.37 5.14 -4.34
CA ILE A 8 16.61 6.36 -3.57
C ILE A 8 15.95 6.23 -2.20
N HIS A 9 16.79 6.17 -1.16
CA HIS A 9 16.37 6.48 0.20
C HIS A 9 16.46 7.99 0.38
N PHE A 10 15.36 8.61 0.81
CA PHE A 10 15.28 10.07 0.98
C PHE A 10 14.68 10.43 2.33
N ASN A 11 14.97 11.64 2.80
CA ASN A 11 14.22 12.31 3.85
C ASN A 11 13.57 13.57 3.28
N ILE A 12 12.27 13.77 3.53
CA ILE A 12 11.53 14.91 2.97
C ILE A 12 12.03 16.27 3.48
N ASN A 13 12.66 16.31 4.66
CA ASN A 13 13.29 17.53 5.18
C ASN A 13 14.40 18.00 4.23
N ASP A 14 15.19 17.07 3.68
CA ASP A 14 16.25 17.36 2.70
C ASP A 14 15.67 17.80 1.34
N LEU A 15 14.41 17.46 1.06
CA LEU A 15 13.65 17.92 -0.11
C LEU A 15 12.95 19.28 0.14
N GLY A 16 13.22 19.91 1.28
CA GLY A 16 12.65 21.19 1.69
C GLY A 16 11.18 21.11 2.12
N VAL A 17 10.72 19.94 2.60
CA VAL A 17 9.39 19.73 3.18
C VAL A 17 9.53 19.25 4.62
N ASP A 18 9.15 20.08 5.59
CA ASP A 18 9.25 19.74 7.01
C ASP A 18 8.22 18.68 7.44
N ILE A 19 8.70 17.61 8.07
CA ILE A 19 7.88 16.48 8.54
C ILE A 19 6.80 16.91 9.54
N ASN A 20 7.05 17.89 10.41
CA ASN A 20 6.05 18.34 11.37
C ASN A 20 4.89 19.05 10.67
N SER A 21 5.21 19.86 9.68
CA SER A 21 4.22 20.51 8.82
C SER A 21 3.37 19.48 8.07
N VAL A 22 3.98 18.37 7.61
CA VAL A 22 3.24 17.26 6.99
C VAL A 22 2.30 16.57 7.97
N LYS A 23 2.77 16.26 9.19
CA LYS A 23 1.94 15.66 10.25
C LYS A 23 0.73 16.52 10.60
N ASN A 24 0.91 17.84 10.63
CA ASN A 24 -0.15 18.79 10.96
C ASN A 24 -1.15 18.94 9.80
N ALA A 25 -0.67 18.92 8.56
CA ALA A 25 -1.52 19.13 7.39
C ALA A 25 -2.26 17.86 6.95
N LEU A 26 -1.69 16.67 7.16
CA LEU A 26 -2.24 15.42 6.64
C LEU A 26 -2.75 14.53 7.78
N SER A 27 -4.05 14.60 8.04
CA SER A 27 -4.68 13.84 9.13
C SER A 27 -4.92 12.39 8.76
N PHE A 28 -4.56 11.46 9.66
CA PHE A 28 -4.86 10.02 9.56
C PHE A 28 -6.06 9.61 10.42
N LYS A 29 -6.66 10.55 11.17
CA LYS A 29 -7.69 10.26 12.18
C LYS A 29 -9.01 9.81 11.57
N SER A 30 -9.39 10.41 10.44
CA SER A 30 -10.68 10.19 9.74
C SER A 30 -10.64 9.05 8.73
N LEU A 31 -9.52 8.33 8.60
CA LEU A 31 -9.42 7.21 7.67
C LEU A 31 -10.41 6.09 8.04
N ALA A 32 -11.08 5.53 7.04
CA ALA A 32 -11.96 4.39 7.23
C ALA A 32 -11.14 3.08 7.32
N TRP A 33 -11.67 2.10 8.04
CA TRP A 33 -11.11 0.75 8.09
C TRP A 33 -11.16 0.04 6.74
N ASP A 34 -10.07 -0.64 6.38
CA ASP A 34 -10.01 -1.45 5.17
C ASP A 34 -10.74 -2.79 5.39
N THR A 35 -12.02 -2.85 5.02
CA THR A 35 -12.83 -4.07 5.15
C THR A 35 -12.38 -5.18 4.20
N ASN A 36 -11.58 -4.87 3.18
CA ASN A 36 -11.00 -5.88 2.29
C ASN A 36 -10.01 -6.77 3.07
N ASP A 37 -9.33 -6.26 4.10
CA ASP A 37 -8.40 -7.03 4.94
C ASP A 37 -9.08 -8.27 5.56
N ILE A 38 -10.32 -8.09 6.03
CA ILE A 38 -11.13 -9.16 6.63
C ILE A 38 -11.43 -10.22 5.58
N LYS A 39 -12.04 -9.81 4.46
CA LYS A 39 -12.51 -10.72 3.43
C LYS A 39 -11.36 -11.46 2.74
N ILE A 40 -10.24 -10.80 2.50
CA ILE A 40 -9.03 -11.42 1.95
C ILE A 40 -8.44 -12.44 2.94
N SER A 41 -8.40 -12.11 4.24
CA SER A 41 -7.91 -13.04 5.28
C SER A 41 -8.79 -14.29 5.37
N GLN A 42 -10.10 -14.10 5.28
CA GLN A 42 -11.11 -15.17 5.23
C GLN A 42 -10.94 -16.06 3.99
N LEU A 43 -10.76 -15.48 2.79
CA LEU A 43 -10.47 -16.24 1.57
C LEU A 43 -9.16 -17.04 1.70
N LYS A 44 -8.10 -16.44 2.24
CA LYS A 44 -6.83 -17.12 2.52
C LYS A 44 -7.00 -18.25 3.55
N PHE A 45 -7.87 -18.08 4.54
CA PHE A 45 -8.19 -19.11 5.52
C PHE A 45 -8.89 -20.31 4.85
N LEU A 46 -9.94 -20.08 4.08
CA LEU A 46 -10.65 -21.12 3.35
C LEU A 46 -9.74 -21.84 2.36
N ALA A 47 -8.92 -21.10 1.61
CA ALA A 47 -7.97 -21.67 0.64
C ALA A 47 -6.90 -22.55 1.30
N ARG A 48 -6.55 -22.30 2.57
CA ARG A 48 -5.65 -23.16 3.35
C ARG A 48 -6.37 -24.40 3.88
N LYS A 49 -7.60 -24.26 4.35
CA LYS A 49 -8.39 -25.36 4.94
C LYS A 49 -8.89 -26.34 3.87
N PHE A 50 -9.39 -25.81 2.76
CA PHE A 50 -9.97 -26.55 1.64
C PHE A 50 -9.07 -26.44 0.41
N HIS A 51 -7.90 -27.08 0.47
CA HIS A 51 -6.88 -26.94 -0.57
C HIS A 51 -7.39 -27.32 -1.97
N ASN A 52 -8.22 -28.37 -2.06
CA ASN A 52 -8.78 -28.86 -3.32
C ASN A 52 -9.83 -27.90 -3.92
N ASP A 53 -10.46 -27.06 -3.08
CA ASP A 53 -11.48 -26.11 -3.49
C ASP A 53 -10.91 -24.72 -3.83
N LYS A 54 -9.58 -24.54 -3.77
CA LYS A 54 -8.92 -23.28 -4.15
C LYS A 54 -9.38 -22.69 -5.49
N PRO A 55 -9.52 -23.46 -6.59
CA PRO A 55 -9.98 -22.91 -7.86
C PRO A 55 -11.36 -22.26 -7.74
N VAL A 56 -12.28 -22.92 -7.03
CA VAL A 56 -13.65 -22.44 -6.79
C VAL A 56 -13.65 -21.20 -5.90
N ILE A 57 -12.85 -21.21 -4.82
CA ILE A 57 -12.68 -20.05 -3.92
C ILE A 57 -12.21 -18.83 -4.72
N PHE A 58 -11.20 -18.99 -5.57
CA PHE A 58 -10.63 -17.89 -6.35
C PHE A 58 -11.52 -17.44 -7.51
N GLN A 59 -12.36 -18.32 -8.05
CA GLN A 59 -13.40 -17.95 -9.01
C GLN A 59 -14.47 -17.06 -8.38
N GLU A 60 -14.88 -17.34 -7.13
CA GLU A 60 -15.90 -16.58 -6.41
C GLU A 60 -15.34 -15.40 -5.58
N ALA A 61 -14.01 -15.27 -5.48
CA ALA A 61 -13.35 -14.31 -4.60
C ALA A 61 -13.76 -12.85 -4.84
N GLN A 62 -13.94 -12.43 -6.09
CA GLN A 62 -14.38 -11.06 -6.39
C GLN A 62 -15.80 -10.81 -5.90
N ARG A 63 -16.72 -11.77 -6.12
CA ARG A 63 -18.09 -11.69 -5.62
C ARG A 63 -18.12 -11.67 -4.10
N TYR A 64 -17.29 -12.49 -3.44
CA TYR A 64 -17.15 -12.45 -1.99
C TYR A 64 -16.73 -11.08 -1.49
N LEU A 65 -15.82 -10.41 -2.20
CA LEU A 65 -15.35 -9.07 -1.85
C LEU A 65 -16.46 -8.01 -2.02
N ASP A 66 -17.18 -8.05 -3.13
CA ASP A 66 -18.20 -7.06 -3.50
C ASP A 66 -19.54 -7.24 -2.77
N ASP A 67 -19.98 -8.48 -2.57
CA ASP A 67 -21.32 -8.80 -2.08
C ASP A 67 -21.41 -8.68 -0.55
N ARG A 68 -22.60 -8.33 -0.05
CA ARG A 68 -22.88 -8.32 1.40
C ARG A 68 -22.98 -9.74 1.98
N THR A 69 -23.40 -10.69 1.16
CA THR A 69 -23.55 -12.10 1.54
C THR A 69 -22.55 -12.97 0.78
N PRO A 70 -22.02 -14.05 1.40
CA PRO A 70 -21.11 -14.94 0.71
C PRO A 70 -21.78 -15.62 -0.51
N PRO A 71 -21.06 -15.79 -1.64
CA PRO A 71 -21.56 -16.53 -2.79
C PRO A 71 -21.71 -18.03 -2.46
N PRO A 72 -22.48 -18.80 -3.25
CA PRO A 72 -22.94 -20.13 -2.85
C PRO A 72 -21.84 -21.11 -2.49
N ASN A 73 -20.74 -21.17 -3.26
CA ASN A 73 -19.68 -22.14 -2.98
C ASN A 73 -18.89 -21.73 -1.74
N ILE A 74 -18.56 -20.44 -1.59
CA ILE A 74 -17.92 -19.95 -0.36
C ILE A 74 -18.83 -20.17 0.86
N LYS A 75 -20.14 -19.91 0.75
CA LYS A 75 -21.11 -20.18 1.82
C LYS A 75 -21.12 -21.66 2.22
N LYS A 76 -21.10 -22.56 1.24
CA LYS A 76 -21.01 -24.01 1.49
C LYS A 76 -19.73 -24.37 2.25
N LEU A 77 -18.59 -23.83 1.84
CA LEU A 77 -17.30 -24.09 2.53
C LEU A 77 -17.29 -23.55 3.96
N ILE A 78 -17.88 -22.37 4.20
CA ILE A 78 -18.04 -21.83 5.56
C ILE A 78 -18.89 -22.75 6.44
N LEU A 79 -19.95 -23.35 5.90
CA LEU A 79 -20.81 -24.30 6.64
C LEU A 79 -20.11 -25.62 6.96
N LEU A 80 -19.07 -26.00 6.20
CA LEU A 80 -18.26 -27.18 6.43
C LEU A 80 -17.14 -26.96 7.46
N LEU A 81 -16.92 -25.73 7.93
CA LEU A 81 -15.96 -25.45 8.98
C LEU A 81 -16.40 -26.06 10.31
N SER A 82 -15.44 -26.58 11.08
CA SER A 82 -15.67 -26.92 12.48
C SER A 82 -16.07 -25.67 13.29
N GLU A 83 -16.60 -25.86 14.49
CA GLU A 83 -16.96 -24.73 15.38
C GLU A 83 -15.76 -23.81 15.62
N GLU A 84 -14.60 -24.38 15.94
CA GLU A 84 -13.36 -23.66 16.23
C GLU A 84 -12.85 -22.90 14.99
N ASP A 85 -12.86 -23.54 13.82
CA ASP A 85 -12.45 -22.89 12.57
C ASP A 85 -13.39 -21.75 12.21
N ARG A 86 -14.70 -21.92 12.44
CA ARG A 86 -15.71 -20.90 12.14
C ARG A 86 -15.55 -19.69 13.07
N GLN A 87 -15.26 -19.92 14.35
CA GLN A 87 -14.91 -18.83 15.28
C GLN A 87 -13.67 -18.06 14.80
N THR A 88 -12.62 -18.78 14.39
CA THR A 88 -11.40 -18.19 13.82
C THR A 88 -11.70 -17.38 12.56
N PHE A 89 -12.51 -17.93 11.65
CA PHE A 89 -12.89 -17.30 10.39
C PHE A 89 -13.64 -15.98 10.59
N TYR A 90 -14.53 -15.90 11.58
CA TYR A 90 -15.27 -14.66 11.88
C TYR A 90 -14.53 -13.71 12.82
N ALA A 91 -13.44 -14.14 13.46
CA ALA A 91 -12.62 -13.32 14.33
C ALA A 91 -11.64 -12.39 13.58
N TYR A 92 -11.48 -12.53 12.26
CA TYR A 92 -10.63 -11.63 11.47
C TYR A 92 -11.10 -10.17 11.57
N LYS A 93 -10.18 -9.29 11.93
CA LYS A 93 -10.39 -7.85 12.06
C LYS A 93 -9.57 -7.08 11.03
N PRO A 94 -10.03 -5.89 10.60
CA PRO A 94 -9.19 -5.02 9.79
C PRO A 94 -8.04 -4.49 10.66
N PHE A 95 -6.87 -4.34 10.06
CA PHE A 95 -5.67 -3.86 10.75
C PHE A 95 -5.09 -2.60 10.11
N ARG A 96 -5.66 -2.16 8.98
CA ARG A 96 -5.34 -0.89 8.34
C ARG A 96 -6.56 -0.03 8.18
N LYS A 97 -6.34 1.28 8.32
CA LYS A 97 -7.23 2.30 7.79
C LYS A 97 -6.59 2.92 6.57
N ARG A 98 -7.37 3.25 5.55
CA ARG A 98 -6.80 3.83 4.33
C ARG A 98 -7.78 4.69 3.55
N SER A 99 -7.20 5.55 2.71
CA SER A 99 -7.86 6.30 1.66
C SER A 99 -6.94 6.42 0.46
N ILE A 100 -7.49 6.85 -0.67
CA ILE A 100 -6.76 6.97 -1.92
C ILE A 100 -7.16 8.24 -2.66
N SER A 101 -6.23 8.88 -3.35
CA SER A 101 -6.52 9.99 -4.25
C SER A 101 -5.63 9.92 -5.49
N ARG A 102 -6.11 10.46 -6.60
CA ARG A 102 -5.41 10.49 -7.88
C ARG A 102 -5.14 11.92 -8.29
N PHE A 103 -4.01 12.13 -8.93
CA PHE A 103 -3.54 13.43 -9.38
C PHE A 103 -2.97 13.31 -10.78
N ILE A 104 -3.11 14.38 -11.55
CA ILE A 104 -2.36 14.59 -12.77
C ILE A 104 -1.33 15.68 -12.52
N VAL A 105 -0.07 15.37 -12.81
CA VAL A 105 1.03 16.33 -12.75
C VAL A 105 1.43 16.69 -14.18
N LYS A 106 1.47 17.98 -14.52
CA LYS A 106 1.85 18.48 -15.86
C LYS A 106 2.96 19.50 -15.77
N SER A 107 3.87 19.46 -16.75
CA SER A 107 4.88 20.51 -16.94
C SER A 107 4.29 21.62 -17.81
N ILE A 108 4.08 22.80 -17.24
CA ILE A 108 3.60 24.01 -17.93
C ILE A 108 4.65 25.09 -17.70
N ASN A 109 5.17 25.69 -18.78
CA ASN A 109 6.22 26.72 -18.71
C ASN A 109 7.42 26.33 -17.82
N ASN A 110 7.86 25.07 -17.91
CA ASN A 110 8.92 24.48 -17.09
C ASN A 110 8.64 24.44 -15.57
N GLN A 111 7.38 24.56 -15.16
CA GLN A 111 6.93 24.36 -13.79
C GLN A 111 5.96 23.18 -13.70
N TRP A 112 5.96 22.49 -12.55
CA TRP A 112 5.05 21.38 -12.32
C TRP A 112 3.75 21.85 -11.65
N GLU A 113 2.63 21.57 -12.28
CA GLU A 113 1.30 21.81 -11.73
C GLU A 113 0.63 20.49 -11.35
N VAL A 114 0.01 20.44 -10.17
CA VAL A 114 -0.67 19.25 -9.64
C VAL A 114 -2.18 19.51 -9.59
N SER A 115 -2.92 18.77 -10.42
CA SER A 115 -4.39 18.78 -10.45
C SER A 115 -4.94 17.51 -9.81
N ASN A 116 -5.93 17.65 -8.93
CA ASN A 116 -6.68 16.53 -8.38
C ASN A 116 -7.53 15.89 -9.49
N VAL A 117 -7.66 14.56 -9.46
CA VAL A 117 -8.63 13.84 -10.29
C VAL A 117 -9.83 13.52 -9.40
N GLU A 118 -11.01 14.02 -9.79
CA GLU A 118 -12.24 13.66 -9.10
C GLU A 118 -12.40 12.14 -9.07
N SER A 119 -12.62 11.63 -7.86
CA SER A 119 -12.75 10.20 -7.62
C SER A 119 -14.16 9.91 -7.13
N PRO A 120 -14.77 8.80 -7.58
CA PRO A 120 -16.06 8.36 -7.03
C PRO A 120 -15.93 8.05 -5.52
N GLU A 121 -17.07 7.87 -4.83
CA GLU A 121 -17.10 7.52 -3.40
C GLU A 121 -16.25 6.30 -3.04
N LEU A 122 -15.99 5.41 -4.01
CA LEU A 122 -15.09 4.28 -3.89
C LEU A 122 -14.22 4.16 -5.14
N THR A 123 -12.91 4.33 -4.97
CA THR A 123 -11.93 4.17 -6.05
C THR A 123 -11.52 2.71 -6.17
N ASN A 124 -11.61 2.16 -7.38
CA ASN A 124 -11.12 0.82 -7.69
C ASN A 124 -9.59 0.78 -7.69
N PHE A 125 -9.03 -0.25 -7.05
CA PHE A 125 -7.60 -0.50 -7.01
C PHE A 125 -7.31 -1.99 -7.17
N THR A 126 -6.34 -2.29 -8.02
CA THR A 126 -5.80 -3.63 -8.28
C THR A 126 -4.29 -3.54 -8.23
N GLN A 127 -3.63 -4.58 -7.73
CA GLN A 127 -2.17 -4.72 -7.81
C GLN A 127 -1.80 -5.76 -8.88
N HIS A 128 -0.58 -5.70 -9.38
CA HIS A 128 -0.07 -6.71 -10.29
C HIS A 128 -0.05 -8.09 -9.60
N PRO A 129 -0.70 -9.13 -10.17
CA PRO A 129 -0.65 -10.48 -9.62
C PRO A 129 0.61 -11.22 -10.07
N ASP A 130 1.18 -12.05 -9.19
CA ASP A 130 2.32 -12.90 -9.55
C ASP A 130 1.87 -14.25 -10.15
N SER A 131 0.61 -14.60 -9.94
CA SER A 131 0.01 -15.85 -10.43
C SER A 131 -1.49 -15.69 -10.71
N PRO A 132 -2.11 -16.57 -11.52
CA PRO A 132 -3.55 -16.54 -11.74
C PRO A 132 -4.38 -16.71 -10.46
N SER A 133 -3.83 -17.35 -9.43
CA SER A 133 -4.45 -17.54 -8.10
C SER A 133 -4.24 -16.38 -7.14
N ASP A 134 -3.52 -15.34 -7.54
CA ASP A 134 -3.16 -14.24 -6.66
C ASP A 134 -4.35 -13.32 -6.38
N LEU A 135 -4.71 -13.19 -5.10
CA LEU A 135 -5.82 -12.34 -4.66
C LEU A 135 -5.55 -10.84 -4.85
N ARG A 136 -4.31 -10.42 -5.14
CA ARG A 136 -3.99 -9.03 -5.51
C ARG A 136 -4.67 -8.54 -6.77
N LYS A 137 -5.05 -9.47 -7.67
CA LYS A 137 -5.82 -9.16 -8.90
C LYS A 137 -7.25 -8.69 -8.60
N LEU A 138 -7.75 -8.94 -7.39
CA LEU A 138 -9.11 -8.54 -7.02
C LEU A 138 -9.22 -7.01 -6.99
N LYS A 139 -10.33 -6.52 -7.52
CA LYS A 139 -10.69 -5.10 -7.46
C LYS A 139 -11.10 -4.79 -6.04
N ARG A 140 -10.21 -4.11 -5.31
CA ARG A 140 -10.51 -3.53 -3.99
C ARG A 140 -11.05 -2.14 -4.19
N ARG A 141 -11.98 -1.76 -3.31
CA ARG A 141 -12.61 -0.44 -3.31
C ARG A 141 -12.18 0.30 -2.06
N PHE A 142 -11.60 1.48 -2.23
CA PHE A 142 -11.16 2.32 -1.12
C PHE A 142 -11.86 3.68 -1.13
N PRO A 143 -12.15 4.25 0.05
CA PRO A 143 -12.72 5.59 0.13
C PRO A 143 -11.73 6.64 -0.38
N PRO A 144 -12.23 7.75 -0.94
CA PRO A 144 -11.39 8.86 -1.33
C PRO A 144 -10.69 9.47 -0.11
N MET A 145 -9.52 10.05 -0.36
CA MET A 145 -8.84 10.90 0.61
C MET A 145 -9.72 12.12 0.92
N ASP A 146 -9.70 12.55 2.18
CA ASP A 146 -10.39 13.75 2.63
C ASP A 146 -10.00 14.99 1.79
N LEU A 147 -10.96 15.90 1.56
CA LEU A 147 -10.75 17.06 0.69
C LEU A 147 -9.65 17.99 1.21
N ALA A 148 -9.58 18.24 2.53
CA ALA A 148 -8.53 19.09 3.08
C ALA A 148 -7.14 18.47 2.91
N THR A 149 -7.06 17.14 3.04
CA THR A 149 -5.80 16.40 2.83
C THR A 149 -5.42 16.37 1.34
N SER A 150 -6.35 16.03 0.45
CA SER A 150 -6.08 15.90 -0.99
C SER A 150 -5.84 17.25 -1.69
N HIS A 151 -6.42 18.34 -1.20
CA HIS A 151 -6.15 19.70 -1.70
C HIS A 151 -5.00 20.39 -0.95
N SER A 152 -4.37 19.73 0.03
CA SER A 152 -3.28 20.30 0.81
C SER A 152 -2.12 20.77 -0.08
N PHE A 153 -1.69 22.02 0.13
CA PHE A 153 -0.51 22.57 -0.52
C PHE A 153 0.74 21.72 -0.24
N ILE A 154 0.85 21.17 0.98
CA ILE A 154 1.98 20.33 1.38
C ILE A 154 2.00 19.01 0.62
N LEU A 155 0.84 18.38 0.40
CA LEU A 155 0.77 17.15 -0.38
C LEU A 155 1.18 17.40 -1.83
N LYS A 156 0.69 18.50 -2.43
CA LYS A 156 1.08 18.89 -3.79
C LYS A 156 2.58 19.16 -3.90
N LYS A 157 3.17 19.83 -2.90
CA LYS A 157 4.63 20.06 -2.85
C LYS A 157 5.41 18.73 -2.79
N LEU A 158 4.98 17.76 -1.99
CA LEU A 158 5.59 16.42 -1.96
C LEU A 158 5.50 15.73 -3.32
N ILE A 159 4.32 15.75 -3.95
CA ILE A 159 4.11 15.15 -5.28
C ILE A 159 5.08 15.78 -6.30
N ILE A 160 5.24 17.10 -6.30
CA ILE A 160 6.20 17.79 -7.18
C ILE A 160 7.63 17.29 -6.92
N ARG A 161 8.06 17.20 -5.66
CA ARG A 161 9.41 16.68 -5.33
C ARG A 161 9.65 15.27 -5.84
N PHE A 162 8.65 14.40 -5.76
CA PHE A 162 8.79 13.04 -6.27
C PHE A 162 8.77 12.96 -7.80
N VAL A 163 8.03 13.85 -8.47
CA VAL A 163 8.09 13.97 -9.94
C VAL A 163 9.44 14.52 -10.40
N GLU A 164 10.04 15.46 -9.66
CA GLU A 164 11.41 15.92 -9.92
C GLU A 164 12.41 14.76 -9.80
N MET A 165 12.32 13.95 -8.73
CA MET A 165 13.13 12.74 -8.57
C MET A 165 12.92 11.72 -9.71
N LEU A 166 11.67 11.55 -10.17
CA LEU A 166 11.37 10.71 -11.32
C LEU A 166 12.07 11.21 -12.59
N CYS A 167 12.06 12.52 -12.84
CA CYS A 167 12.75 13.12 -13.98
C CYS A 167 14.27 12.97 -13.89
N GLU A 168 14.86 13.00 -12.70
CA GLU A 168 16.29 12.72 -12.52
C GLU A 168 16.64 11.26 -12.85
N CYS A 169 15.79 10.31 -12.46
CA CYS A 169 15.98 8.91 -12.80
C CYS A 169 15.83 8.65 -14.31
N GLU A 170 14.97 9.41 -14.98
CA GLU A 170 14.55 9.18 -16.36
C GLU A 170 14.92 10.37 -17.26
N HIS A 171 16.13 10.90 -17.11
CA HIS A 171 16.60 12.13 -17.77
C HIS A 171 16.49 12.11 -19.32
N GLU A 172 16.59 10.93 -19.94
CA GLU A 172 16.40 10.76 -21.39
C GLU A 172 14.93 10.82 -21.80
N ARG A 173 14.02 10.50 -20.87
CA ARG A 173 12.59 10.54 -21.08
C ARG A 173 12.11 11.97 -20.86
N LYS A 174 11.67 12.63 -21.92
CA LYS A 174 11.05 13.97 -21.86
C LYS A 174 9.67 13.91 -21.19
N ILE A 175 9.63 13.66 -19.89
CA ILE A 175 8.39 13.56 -19.11
C ILE A 175 7.71 14.93 -19.09
N LYS A 176 6.47 14.99 -19.56
CA LYS A 176 5.63 16.20 -19.52
C LYS A 176 4.37 16.03 -18.70
N LYS A 177 3.98 14.78 -18.44
CA LYS A 177 2.74 14.44 -17.73
C LYS A 177 2.88 13.11 -17.02
N VAL A 178 2.40 13.05 -15.79
CA VAL A 178 2.44 11.86 -14.93
C VAL A 178 1.11 11.74 -14.20
N GLU A 179 0.57 10.52 -14.13
CA GLU A 179 -0.48 10.18 -13.19
C GLU A 179 0.15 9.77 -11.87
N VAL A 180 -0.34 10.35 -10.77
CA VAL A 180 0.10 10.00 -9.42
C VAL A 180 -1.08 9.51 -8.61
N THR A 181 -0.98 8.31 -8.06
CA THR A 181 -1.94 7.82 -7.07
C THR A 181 -1.30 7.86 -5.69
N CYS A 182 -1.92 8.57 -4.75
CA CYS A 182 -1.47 8.65 -3.36
C CYS A 182 -2.34 7.76 -2.49
N HIS A 183 -1.70 6.83 -1.77
CA HIS A 183 -2.29 5.97 -0.77
C HIS A 183 -1.98 6.52 0.61
N GLN A 184 -3.01 6.91 1.35
CA GLN A 184 -2.84 7.27 2.75
C GLN A 184 -3.23 6.08 3.61
N MET A 185 -2.32 5.60 4.46
CA MET A 185 -2.55 4.39 5.25
C MET A 185 -2.09 4.54 6.70
N SER A 186 -2.96 4.15 7.63
CA SER A 186 -2.65 3.94 9.04
C SER A 186 -2.71 2.45 9.35
N LEU A 187 -1.55 1.85 9.60
CA LEU A 187 -1.46 0.48 10.11
C LEU A 187 -1.55 0.53 11.63
N ILE A 188 -2.50 -0.21 12.21
CA ILE A 188 -2.79 -0.22 13.65
C ILE A 188 -2.58 -1.63 14.18
N ILE A 189 -1.95 -1.74 15.35
CA ILE A 189 -1.76 -2.98 16.07
C ILE A 189 -2.19 -2.79 17.53
N ASP A 190 -2.91 -3.76 18.06
CA ASP A 190 -3.28 -3.82 19.47
C ASP A 190 -2.79 -5.13 20.13
N ASN A 191 -3.04 -5.27 21.44
CA ASN A 191 -2.64 -6.44 22.21
C ASN A 191 -3.40 -7.74 21.87
N THR A 192 -4.38 -7.68 20.96
CA THR A 192 -5.09 -8.86 20.43
C THR A 192 -4.43 -9.40 19.16
N MET A 193 -3.45 -8.69 18.61
CA MET A 193 -2.74 -9.04 17.39
C MET A 193 -1.24 -9.27 17.65
N ASN A 194 -0.72 -10.41 17.18
CA ASN A 194 0.71 -10.71 17.30
C ASN A 194 1.59 -9.80 16.42
N SER A 195 1.07 -9.41 15.26
CA SER A 195 1.75 -8.51 14.31
C SER A 195 0.77 -7.99 13.27
N ALA A 196 1.11 -6.88 12.62
CA ALA A 196 0.36 -6.35 11.48
C ALA A 196 1.33 -5.95 10.35
N CYS A 197 0.94 -6.02 9.07
CA CYS A 197 1.86 -5.77 7.96
C CYS A 197 1.28 -4.79 6.94
N ASN A 198 2.11 -3.86 6.45
CA ASN A 198 1.74 -2.99 5.32
C ASN A 198 1.62 -3.76 4.00
N SER A 199 2.35 -4.88 3.86
CA SER A 199 2.35 -5.75 2.68
C SER A 199 2.03 -7.22 3.05
N PRO A 200 0.78 -7.53 3.43
CA PRO A 200 0.37 -8.88 3.84
C PRO A 200 0.44 -9.93 2.71
N GLU A 201 0.66 -9.51 1.48
CA GLU A 201 0.93 -10.33 0.29
C GLU A 201 2.34 -10.94 0.28
N GLY A 202 3.32 -10.32 0.94
CA GLY A 202 4.72 -10.75 0.90
C GLY A 202 5.57 -9.97 -0.11
N LEU A 203 6.47 -10.67 -0.80
CA LEU A 203 7.35 -10.07 -1.81
C LEU A 203 6.55 -9.75 -3.08
N HIS A 204 6.56 -8.50 -3.54
CA HIS A 204 5.73 -8.06 -4.66
C HIS A 204 6.30 -6.85 -5.41
N GLN A 205 5.63 -6.54 -6.52
CA GLN A 205 5.60 -5.24 -7.21
C GLN A 205 4.18 -4.69 -7.15
N ASP A 206 4.05 -3.36 -7.20
CA ASP A 206 2.74 -2.69 -7.14
C ASP A 206 2.06 -2.60 -8.52
N GLY A 207 2.85 -2.64 -9.58
CA GLY A 207 2.41 -2.54 -10.97
C GLY A 207 2.46 -1.13 -11.56
N SER A 208 3.18 -0.20 -10.93
CA SER A 208 3.34 1.18 -11.41
C SER A 208 4.71 1.40 -12.03
N ASP A 209 4.91 2.43 -12.85
CA ASP A 209 6.24 2.65 -13.44
C ASP A 209 7.30 2.94 -12.38
N TYR A 210 6.98 3.82 -11.43
CA TYR A 210 7.77 4.08 -10.23
C TYR A 210 6.87 4.14 -9.01
N ILE A 211 7.44 3.89 -7.84
CA ILE A 211 6.73 4.05 -6.56
C ILE A 211 7.57 4.79 -5.53
N VAL A 212 6.88 5.50 -4.63
CA VAL A 212 7.34 5.65 -3.25
C VAL A 212 6.65 4.55 -2.45
N SER A 213 7.36 3.45 -2.18
CA SER A 213 6.78 2.25 -1.57
C SER A 213 6.26 2.52 -0.15
N ALA A 214 6.92 3.43 0.57
CA ALA A 214 6.44 4.00 1.82
C ALA A 214 7.22 5.28 2.12
N LEU A 215 6.50 6.33 2.50
CA LEU A 215 6.99 7.50 3.23
C LEU A 215 6.38 7.46 4.63
N VAL A 216 7.20 7.33 5.68
CA VAL A 216 6.70 7.28 7.06
C VAL A 216 6.38 8.70 7.52
N ILE A 217 5.11 8.97 7.76
CA ILE A 217 4.65 10.25 8.30
C ILE A 217 4.76 10.24 9.81
N ASP A 218 4.26 9.19 10.45
CA ASP A 218 4.26 9.10 11.89
C ASP A 218 4.28 7.64 12.36
N LYS A 219 4.84 7.38 13.53
CA LYS A 219 4.84 6.05 14.14
C LYS A 219 4.86 6.16 15.66
N TYR A 220 4.19 5.22 16.32
CA TYR A 220 4.09 5.21 17.77
C TYR A 220 4.03 3.79 18.30
N ASN A 221 4.80 3.52 19.35
CA ASN A 221 4.81 2.25 20.09
C ASN A 221 4.93 0.99 19.20
N ILE A 222 5.79 1.05 18.19
CA ILE A 222 6.04 -0.09 17.30
C ILE A 222 7.53 -0.34 17.15
N ASP A 223 7.87 -1.60 16.96
CA ASP A 223 9.15 -2.06 16.43
C ASP A 223 8.97 -2.73 15.06
N SER A 224 10.08 -2.96 14.37
CA SER A 224 10.11 -3.54 13.01
C SER A 224 9.48 -2.61 11.95
N GLY A 225 8.77 -3.15 10.95
CA GLY A 225 8.34 -2.35 9.79
C GLY A 225 9.46 -2.04 8.79
N THR A 226 10.49 -2.89 8.74
CA THR A 226 11.65 -2.77 7.86
C THR A 226 11.27 -3.06 6.42
N SER A 227 11.49 -2.09 5.53
CA SER A 227 11.41 -2.28 4.08
C SER A 227 12.59 -3.12 3.60
N LYS A 228 12.34 -4.12 2.76
CA LYS A 228 13.35 -5.01 2.18
C LYS A 228 13.19 -5.03 0.67
N LEU A 229 14.30 -4.84 -0.04
CA LEU A 229 14.39 -4.86 -1.49
C LEU A 229 15.18 -6.09 -1.95
N TYR A 230 14.71 -6.71 -3.02
CA TYR A 230 15.27 -7.93 -3.61
C TYR A 230 15.44 -7.74 -5.11
N CYS A 231 16.47 -8.36 -5.67
CA CYS A 231 16.70 -8.46 -7.11
C CYS A 231 16.35 -9.89 -7.54
N THR A 232 15.25 -10.09 -8.27
CA THR A 232 14.80 -11.43 -8.64
C THR A 232 15.71 -12.12 -9.64
N GLU A 233 16.35 -11.38 -10.55
CA GLU A 233 17.32 -11.95 -11.50
C GLU A 233 18.53 -12.61 -10.82
N ARG A 234 18.80 -12.24 -9.57
CA ARG A 234 19.96 -12.73 -8.82
C ARG A 234 19.58 -13.52 -7.59
N GLU A 235 18.29 -13.63 -7.30
CA GLU A 235 17.77 -14.10 -6.00
C GLU A 235 18.42 -13.37 -4.81
N GLU A 236 18.91 -12.15 -5.03
CA GLU A 236 19.75 -11.43 -4.08
C GLU A 236 18.94 -10.42 -3.26
N PHE A 237 19.23 -10.38 -1.97
CA PHE A 237 18.85 -9.27 -1.12
C PHE A 237 19.66 -8.03 -1.50
N ILE A 238 18.97 -6.93 -1.81
CA ILE A 238 19.61 -5.67 -2.19
C ILE A 238 19.95 -4.86 -0.94
N LYS A 239 18.90 -4.52 -0.17
CA LYS A 239 19.00 -3.61 0.96
C LYS A 239 17.78 -3.77 1.86
N SER A 240 17.96 -3.50 3.14
CA SER A 240 16.85 -3.28 4.07
C SER A 240 17.03 -1.98 4.80
N HIS A 241 15.93 -1.30 5.09
CA HIS A 241 15.92 -0.09 5.88
C HIS A 241 14.65 0.04 6.71
N THR A 242 14.79 0.36 7.99
CA THR A 242 13.67 0.68 8.86
C THR A 242 13.47 2.19 8.83
N LEU A 243 12.46 2.63 8.10
CA LEU A 243 12.21 4.05 7.86
C LEU A 243 11.82 4.80 9.14
N ASN A 244 12.43 5.97 9.34
CA ASN A 244 12.06 6.96 10.34
C ASN A 244 11.05 7.96 9.79
N CYS A 245 10.44 8.76 10.68
CA CYS A 245 9.52 9.81 10.28
C CYS A 245 10.21 10.77 9.31
N GLY A 246 9.57 11.04 8.17
CA GLY A 246 10.11 11.82 7.07
C GLY A 246 10.92 11.00 6.05
N GLU A 247 11.28 9.75 6.35
CA GLU A 247 12.02 8.91 5.42
C GLU A 247 11.09 8.12 4.49
N GLY A 248 11.52 7.97 3.23
CA GLY A 248 10.87 7.10 2.27
C GLY A 248 11.84 6.40 1.31
N LEU A 249 11.28 5.46 0.53
CA LEU A 249 12.00 4.76 -0.53
C LEU A 249 11.31 5.02 -1.87
N PHE A 250 12.06 5.58 -2.82
CA PHE A 250 11.64 5.79 -4.20
C PHE A 250 12.43 4.85 -5.12
N HIS A 251 11.73 4.09 -5.96
CA HIS A 251 12.37 3.19 -6.92
C HIS A 251 11.43 2.83 -8.08
N ILE A 252 12.02 2.33 -9.16
CA ILE A 252 11.28 1.69 -10.25
C ILE A 252 10.51 0.47 -9.73
N ASP A 253 9.37 0.16 -10.32
CA ASP A 253 8.53 -0.94 -9.86
C ASP A 253 8.18 -1.92 -10.99
N ARG A 254 7.16 -1.66 -11.79
CA ARG A 254 6.71 -2.54 -12.87
C ARG A 254 7.80 -2.85 -13.89
N ASN A 255 7.84 -4.11 -14.34
CA ASN A 255 8.78 -4.61 -15.35
C ASN A 255 10.25 -4.40 -14.97
N SER A 256 10.53 -4.17 -13.69
CA SER A 256 11.87 -4.12 -13.16
C SER A 256 12.23 -5.45 -12.47
N THR A 257 13.50 -5.58 -12.12
CA THR A 257 14.02 -6.71 -11.34
C THR A 257 13.89 -6.47 -9.84
N ILE A 258 13.37 -5.29 -9.44
CA ILE A 258 13.27 -4.85 -8.06
C ILE A 258 11.94 -5.30 -7.50
N TRP A 259 12.01 -6.08 -6.43
CA TRP A 259 10.86 -6.58 -5.69
C TRP A 259 10.98 -6.13 -4.25
N HIS A 260 9.85 -5.86 -3.60
CA HIS A 260 9.86 -5.30 -2.26
C HIS A 260 8.88 -5.99 -1.32
N LYS A 261 9.21 -5.95 -0.02
CA LYS A 261 8.31 -6.34 1.07
C LYS A 261 8.62 -5.55 2.32
N VAL A 262 7.66 -5.50 3.24
CA VAL A 262 7.84 -4.89 4.55
C VAL A 262 7.70 -5.96 5.62
N THR A 263 8.59 -5.99 6.60
CA THR A 263 8.42 -6.90 7.74
C THR A 263 7.21 -6.47 8.58
N PRO A 264 6.42 -7.40 9.16
CA PRO A 264 5.36 -7.03 10.08
C PRO A 264 5.85 -6.15 11.23
N ILE A 265 5.01 -5.21 11.68
CA ILE A 265 5.22 -4.43 12.91
C ILE A 265 4.74 -5.23 14.12
N LYS A 266 5.32 -4.93 15.28
CA LYS A 266 4.92 -5.45 16.59
C LYS A 266 4.84 -4.31 17.60
N LEU A 267 4.07 -4.49 18.68
CA LEU A 267 4.08 -3.54 19.80
C LEU A 267 5.48 -3.53 20.42
N LYS A 268 6.04 -2.32 20.57
CA LYS A 268 7.31 -2.12 21.27
C LYS A 268 7.13 -2.29 22.78
N GLU A 269 6.09 -1.65 23.33
CA GLU A 269 5.68 -1.75 24.74
C GLU A 269 4.25 -2.32 24.80
N PRO A 270 4.10 -3.63 25.05
CA PRO A 270 2.78 -4.29 25.11
C PRO A 270 1.85 -3.73 26.20
N SER A 271 2.40 -3.13 27.27
CA SER A 271 1.64 -2.50 28.35
C SER A 271 0.79 -1.31 27.89
N ILE A 272 1.22 -0.59 26.85
CA ILE A 272 0.48 0.52 26.22
C ILE A 272 -0.68 0.01 25.34
N LYS A 273 -0.68 -1.28 25.01
CA LYS A 273 -1.74 -2.03 24.29
C LYS A 273 -2.05 -1.58 22.87
N ILE A 274 -1.52 -0.46 22.38
CA ILE A 274 -1.74 0.04 21.02
C ILE A 274 -0.47 0.62 20.41
N GLY A 275 -0.30 0.45 19.11
CA GLY A 275 0.76 1.05 18.30
C GLY A 275 0.27 1.32 16.88
N TYR A 276 0.93 2.21 16.16
CA TYR A 276 0.59 2.52 14.78
C TYR A 276 1.78 2.94 13.91
N ARG A 277 1.58 2.79 12.60
CA ARG A 277 2.46 3.30 11.53
C ARG A 277 1.62 4.01 10.48
N ASN A 278 1.78 5.32 10.38
CA ASN A 278 1.11 6.17 9.39
C ASN A 278 2.06 6.44 8.23
N ILE A 279 1.66 6.06 7.02
CA ILE A 279 2.47 6.21 5.81
C ILE A 279 1.67 6.80 4.66
N LEU A 280 2.41 7.45 3.75
CA LEU A 280 1.96 7.69 2.38
C LEU A 280 2.68 6.71 1.44
N GLY A 281 1.95 6.11 0.52
CA GLY A 281 2.50 5.43 -0.66
C GLY A 281 2.16 6.23 -1.91
N PHE A 282 3.04 6.25 -2.90
CA PHE A 282 2.78 6.94 -4.16
C PHE A 282 3.09 6.03 -5.34
N ASP A 283 2.15 5.97 -6.28
CA ASP A 283 2.27 5.27 -7.56
C ASP A 283 2.44 6.31 -8.65
N PHE A 284 3.47 6.20 -9.47
CA PHE A 284 3.72 7.09 -10.61
C PHE A 284 3.57 6.30 -11.89
N ASN A 285 2.71 6.77 -12.78
CA ASN A 285 2.48 6.17 -14.09
C ASN A 285 2.61 7.22 -15.19
N TYR A 286 3.36 6.91 -16.23
CA TYR A 286 3.48 7.82 -17.36
C TYR A 286 2.15 7.91 -18.10
N ILE A 287 1.79 9.12 -18.50
CA ILE A 287 0.67 9.34 -19.41
C ILE A 287 1.27 9.65 -20.78
N GLN A 288 0.87 8.87 -21.79
CA GLN A 288 1.17 9.15 -23.19
C GLN A 288 0.41 10.38 -23.68
#